data_AF-A0A9D4GQ90-F1
#
_entry.id   AF-A0A9D4GQ90-F1
#
_cell.length_a   1.000
_cell.length_b   1.000
_cell.length_c   1.000
_cell.angle_alpha   90.00
_cell.angle_beta   90.00
_cell.angle_gamma   90.00
#
_symmetry.space_group_name_H-M   'P 1'
#
loop_
_entity.id
_entity.type
_entity.pdbx_description
1 polymer ?
#
loop_
_entity_poly.entity_id
_entity_poly.type
_entity_poly.pdbx_seq_one_letter_code
_entity_poly.pdbx_strand_id
1 'polypeptide(L)'
;MHTSISGQFAYISCSGQYVHISCSGQYVQISSSGQYVQLSSSGQYVQLSSSGQYVHIPCSGQYADISSSGQYALICSSQYTDISSSGQYADISSSGQYVHISSSGQYADISCSSQYADISSSGQYAHICSGQYADISISGQFADISSSGQYADISCSGQYVHIICSSHYVHISNSGQYTHLSSSGQYIHIKQWSVCRHIKQWSVCTHVMQWSVCKHIKQWSVCRHIK
;
A
#
# COMPACT_ATOMS: atom_id res chain seq x y z
N MET A 1 13.14 18.51 21.33
CA MET A 1 13.64 19.53 20.39
C MET A 1 12.49 19.99 19.53
N HIS A 2 12.33 21.30 19.35
CA HIS A 2 11.34 21.87 18.43
C HIS A 2 12.08 22.80 17.47
N THR A 3 12.03 22.53 16.17
CA THR A 3 12.76 23.29 15.15
C THR A 3 11.85 23.61 13.98
N SER A 4 11.83 24.89 13.57
CA SER A 4 11.10 25.35 12.39
C SER A 4 12.03 26.13 11.47
N ILE A 5 12.16 25.70 10.21
CA ILE A 5 13.05 26.33 9.21
C ILE A 5 12.28 26.57 7.93
N SER A 6 12.52 27.73 7.31
CA SER A 6 12.08 28.05 5.96
C SER A 6 13.27 28.57 5.17
N GLY A 7 13.50 28.04 3.97
CA GLY A 7 14.62 28.44 3.13
C GLY A 7 14.67 27.65 1.82
N GLN A 8 15.57 27.99 0.91
CA GLN A 8 15.70 27.25 -0.35
C GLN A 8 16.13 25.80 -0.10
N PHE A 9 17.06 25.61 0.86
CA PHE A 9 17.57 24.32 1.30
C PHE A 9 17.45 24.20 2.81
N ALA A 10 16.95 23.06 3.30
CA ALA A 10 16.91 22.73 4.71
C ALA A 10 17.47 21.34 4.95
N TYR A 11 18.55 21.25 5.74
CA TYR A 11 19.17 20.00 6.15
C TYR A 11 19.14 19.93 7.68
N ILE A 12 18.42 18.96 8.24
CA ILE A 12 18.31 18.78 9.68
C ILE A 12 18.61 17.33 10.04
N SER A 13 19.51 17.15 11.01
CA SER A 13 19.77 15.86 11.64
C SER A 13 19.78 16.05 13.16
N CYS A 14 18.90 15.34 13.87
CA CYS A 14 18.89 15.42 15.33
C CYS A 14 18.30 14.19 16.00
N SER A 15 18.70 13.97 17.25
CA SER A 15 18.15 12.93 18.11
C SER A 15 17.63 13.50 19.43
N GLY A 16 16.64 12.84 20.03
CA GLY A 16 16.12 13.22 21.34
C GLY A 16 14.89 12.41 21.75
N GLN A 17 14.49 12.49 23.01
CA GLN A 17 13.31 11.76 23.49
C GLN A 17 12.03 12.22 22.76
N TYR A 18 11.89 13.52 22.56
CA TYR A 18 10.80 14.15 21.80
C TYR A 18 11.39 15.06 20.73
N VAL A 19 11.12 14.77 19.46
CA VAL A 19 11.55 15.59 18.33
C VAL A 19 10.34 16.06 17.53
N HIS A 20 10.25 17.37 17.34
CA HIS A 20 9.28 18.01 16.46
C HIS A 20 10.02 18.93 15.48
N ILE A 21 9.95 18.61 14.19
CA ILE A 21 10.57 19.41 13.12
C ILE A 21 9.49 19.80 12.13
N SER A 22 9.46 21.08 11.75
CA SER A 22 8.65 21.57 10.62
C SER A 22 9.53 22.35 9.66
N CYS A 23 9.54 21.99 8.38
CA CYS A 23 10.39 22.65 7.38
C CYS A 23 9.68 22.91 6.06
N SER A 24 9.91 24.08 5.48
CA SER A 24 9.49 24.40 4.12
C SER A 24 10.65 24.88 3.26
N GLY A 25 10.71 24.41 2.00
CA GLY A 25 11.78 24.81 1.08
C GLY A 25 11.70 24.17 -0.30
N GLN A 26 12.62 24.50 -1.22
CA GLN A 26 12.70 23.78 -2.49
C GLN A 26 13.22 22.36 -2.28
N TYR A 27 14.27 22.24 -1.45
CA TYR A 27 14.89 20.97 -1.07
C TYR A 27 14.93 20.83 0.45
N VAL A 28 14.23 19.84 0.98
CA VAL A 28 14.21 19.54 2.42
C VAL A 28 14.71 18.13 2.66
N GLN A 29 15.70 17.98 3.53
CA GLN A 29 16.18 16.70 4.01
C GLN A 29 16.19 16.70 5.54
N ILE A 30 15.40 15.82 6.14
CA ILE A 30 15.32 15.68 7.59
C ILE A 30 15.61 14.24 7.96
N SER A 31 16.54 14.04 8.89
CA SER A 31 16.79 12.77 9.56
C SER A 31 16.60 12.94 11.06
N SER A 32 15.83 12.07 11.71
CA SER A 32 15.67 12.15 13.15
C SER A 32 15.43 10.82 13.85
N SER A 33 15.97 10.69 15.07
CA SER A 33 15.73 9.55 15.94
C SER A 33 15.23 9.94 17.33
N GLY A 34 14.33 9.14 17.91
CA GLY A 34 13.76 9.45 19.22
C GLY A 34 12.74 8.45 19.75
N GLN A 35 12.16 8.74 20.92
CA GLN A 35 11.00 7.96 21.40
C GLN A 35 9.74 8.40 20.64
N TYR A 36 9.55 9.72 20.52
CA TYR A 36 8.48 10.35 19.76
C TYR A 36 9.08 11.31 18.73
N VAL A 37 8.86 11.04 17.45
CA VAL A 37 9.36 11.86 16.34
C VAL A 37 8.20 12.31 15.46
N GLN A 38 8.08 13.62 15.31
CA GLN A 38 7.13 14.25 14.39
C GLN A 38 7.90 15.11 13.38
N LEU A 39 7.83 14.72 12.11
CA LEU A 39 8.48 15.42 10.99
C LEU A 39 7.41 15.96 10.04
N SER A 40 7.31 17.28 9.90
CA SER A 40 6.45 17.91 8.92
C SER A 40 7.28 18.63 7.87
N SER A 41 7.02 18.38 6.59
CA SER A 41 7.70 19.11 5.53
C SER A 41 6.85 19.37 4.29
N SER A 42 7.08 20.52 3.67
CA SER A 42 6.56 20.89 2.35
C SER A 42 7.66 21.43 1.44
N GLY A 43 7.56 21.14 0.14
CA GLY A 43 8.59 21.56 -0.81
C GLY A 43 8.47 20.97 -2.20
N GLN A 44 9.45 21.23 -3.07
CA GLN A 44 9.52 20.53 -4.37
C GLN A 44 10.08 19.12 -4.18
N TYR A 45 11.18 19.01 -3.42
CA TYR A 45 11.85 17.74 -3.12
C TYR A 45 11.99 17.60 -1.61
N VAL A 46 11.38 16.55 -1.06
CA VAL A 46 11.36 16.30 0.39
C VAL A 46 11.88 14.88 0.65
N GLN A 47 12.92 14.77 1.48
CA GLN A 47 13.43 13.50 1.96
C GLN A 47 13.33 13.45 3.48
N LEU A 48 12.56 12.51 4.02
CA LEU A 48 12.32 12.36 5.45
C LEU A 48 12.74 10.97 5.88
N SER A 49 13.59 10.90 6.90
CA SER A 49 13.98 9.64 7.52
C SER A 49 13.79 9.73 9.02
N SER A 50 13.06 8.77 9.59
CA SER A 50 12.83 8.75 11.03
C SER A 50 12.94 7.36 11.64
N SER A 51 13.50 7.30 12.86
CA SER A 51 13.47 6.11 13.69
C SER A 51 12.96 6.41 15.11
N GLY A 52 12.05 5.57 15.63
CA GLY A 52 11.57 5.75 17.00
C GLY A 52 10.50 4.79 17.45
N GLN A 53 9.98 4.96 18.68
CA GLN A 53 8.80 4.18 19.09
C GLN A 53 7.56 4.66 18.32
N TYR A 54 7.34 5.98 18.32
CA TYR A 54 6.25 6.62 17.60
C TYR A 54 6.80 7.62 16.59
N VAL A 55 6.48 7.40 15.32
CA VAL A 55 6.92 8.21 14.19
C VAL A 55 5.70 8.74 13.45
N HIS A 56 5.61 10.05 13.29
CA HIS A 56 4.55 10.71 12.53
C HIS A 56 5.15 11.64 11.49
N ILE A 57 4.90 11.35 10.21
CA ILE A 57 5.52 12.05 9.07
C ILE A 57 4.45 12.57 8.10
N PRO A 58 3.83 13.72 8.37
CA PRO A 58 3.05 14.45 7.38
C PRO A 58 3.96 15.19 6.38
N CYS A 59 3.84 14.85 5.09
CA CYS A 59 4.58 15.47 3.99
C CYS A 59 3.62 16.00 2.91
N SER A 60 3.91 17.16 2.33
CA SER A 60 3.14 17.74 1.22
C SER A 60 4.02 18.24 0.05
N GLY A 61 5.10 17.51 -0.27
CA GLY A 61 6.01 17.84 -1.37
C GLY A 61 5.56 17.39 -2.78
N GLN A 62 6.11 17.99 -3.84
CA GLN A 62 5.87 17.48 -5.21
C GLN A 62 6.49 16.08 -5.38
N TYR A 63 7.73 15.93 -4.92
CA TYR A 63 8.45 14.66 -4.81
C TYR A 63 8.79 14.40 -3.34
N ALA A 64 8.43 13.23 -2.84
CA ALA A 64 8.66 12.84 -1.46
C ALA A 64 9.28 11.43 -1.37
N ASP A 65 10.43 11.32 -0.71
CA ASP A 65 11.03 10.05 -0.29
C ASP A 65 10.94 9.98 1.24
N ILE A 66 10.13 9.05 1.75
CA ILE A 66 9.82 8.93 3.16
C ILE A 66 10.23 7.54 3.65
N SER A 67 11.12 7.51 4.63
CA SER A 67 11.49 6.30 5.36
C SER A 67 11.15 6.43 6.84
N SER A 68 10.46 5.42 7.38
CA SER A 68 10.20 5.34 8.82
C SER A 68 10.53 3.95 9.36
N SER A 69 11.16 3.91 10.52
CA SER A 69 11.34 2.69 11.29
C SER A 69 10.85 2.88 12.72
N GLY A 70 10.07 1.93 13.24
CA GLY A 70 9.53 2.10 14.59
C GLY A 70 8.44 1.13 15.02
N GLN A 71 7.85 1.39 16.19
CA GLN A 71 6.71 0.58 16.65
C GLN A 71 5.44 1.01 15.91
N TYR A 72 5.23 2.33 15.78
CA TYR A 72 4.11 2.92 15.08
C TYR A 72 4.60 4.01 14.12
N ALA A 73 4.22 3.91 12.85
CA ALA A 73 4.47 4.92 11.84
C ALA A 73 3.15 5.40 11.22
N LEU A 74 2.91 6.72 11.21
CA LEU A 74 1.83 7.35 10.46
C LEU A 74 2.44 8.25 9.37
N ILE A 75 2.15 7.99 8.11
CA ILE A 75 2.75 8.68 6.96
C ILE A 75 1.66 9.25 6.06
N CYS A 76 1.80 10.53 5.67
CA CYS A 76 0.94 11.21 4.71
C CYS A 76 1.78 11.88 3.62
N SER A 77 1.37 11.81 2.35
CA SER A 77 2.19 12.31 1.22
C SER A 77 1.37 12.72 -0.01
N SER A 78 2.06 13.32 -0.99
CA SER A 78 1.48 13.99 -2.18
C SER A 78 2.04 13.47 -3.52
N GLN A 79 2.05 14.31 -4.56
CA GLN A 79 1.98 13.95 -6.00
C GLN A 79 2.83 12.77 -6.47
N TYR A 80 4.12 12.75 -6.14
CA TYR A 80 5.04 11.65 -6.44
C TYR A 80 5.70 11.21 -5.13
N THR A 81 5.36 10.03 -4.64
CA THR A 81 5.86 9.58 -3.35
C THR A 81 6.40 8.15 -3.38
N ASP A 82 7.59 8.00 -2.81
CA ASP A 82 8.16 6.73 -2.38
C ASP A 82 8.09 6.63 -0.85
N ILE A 83 7.42 5.60 -0.32
CA ILE A 83 7.28 5.35 1.11
C ILE A 83 7.87 4.00 1.46
N SER A 84 8.83 3.97 2.37
CA SER A 84 9.30 2.75 3.02
C SER A 84 9.01 2.78 4.53
N SER A 85 8.35 1.75 5.02
CA SER A 85 8.12 1.58 6.45
C SER A 85 8.52 0.20 6.94
N SER A 86 9.35 0.16 7.99
CA SER A 86 9.77 -1.08 8.63
C SER A 86 9.54 -1.00 10.14
N GLY A 87 8.53 -1.69 10.65
CA GLY A 87 8.08 -1.52 12.02
C GLY A 87 7.07 -2.55 12.50
N GLN A 88 6.56 -2.43 13.73
CA GLN A 88 5.47 -3.31 14.17
C GLN A 88 4.16 -2.95 13.48
N TYR A 89 3.82 -1.66 13.46
CA TYR A 89 2.60 -1.13 12.87
C TYR A 89 2.92 0.06 11.96
N ALA A 90 2.42 0.00 10.74
CA ALA A 90 2.48 1.10 9.78
C ALA A 90 1.06 1.45 9.31
N ASP A 91 0.66 2.70 9.51
CA ASP A 91 -0.52 3.32 8.90
C ASP A 91 -0.03 4.32 7.85
N ILE A 92 -0.28 4.00 6.58
CA ILE A 92 0.24 4.73 5.44
C ILE A 92 -0.94 5.24 4.63
N SER A 93 -1.08 6.57 4.58
CA SER A 93 -2.04 7.23 3.72
C SER A 93 -1.32 8.03 2.64
N SER A 94 -1.72 7.88 1.38
CA SER A 94 -1.14 8.64 0.29
C SER A 94 -2.15 9.01 -0.77
N SER A 95 -1.96 10.18 -1.36
CA SER A 95 -2.76 10.70 -2.44
C SER A 95 -1.83 11.37 -3.44
N GLY A 96 -1.99 11.11 -4.73
CA GLY A 96 -1.03 11.62 -5.71
C GLY A 96 -1.25 11.08 -7.11
N GLN A 97 -0.32 11.40 -8.01
CA GLN A 97 -0.30 10.81 -9.34
C GLN A 97 0.40 9.45 -9.29
N TYR A 98 1.57 9.37 -8.66
CA TYR A 98 2.36 8.15 -8.57
C TYR A 98 2.78 7.91 -7.12
N VAL A 99 2.47 6.73 -6.62
CA VAL A 99 2.77 6.34 -5.25
C VAL A 99 3.37 4.95 -5.27
N HIS A 100 4.58 4.80 -4.72
CA HIS A 100 5.19 3.52 -4.44
C HIS A 100 5.28 3.35 -2.91
N ILE A 101 4.75 2.25 -2.39
CA ILE A 101 4.73 1.94 -0.96
C ILE A 101 5.35 0.56 -0.75
N SER A 102 6.36 0.49 0.11
CA SER A 102 6.91 -0.77 0.61
C SER A 102 6.80 -0.82 2.13
N SER A 103 6.08 -1.81 2.64
CA SER A 103 5.96 -2.06 4.08
C SER A 103 6.49 -3.45 4.45
N SER A 104 7.32 -3.50 5.50
CA SER A 104 7.84 -4.74 6.07
C SER A 104 7.71 -4.68 7.59
N GLY A 105 6.66 -5.29 8.12
CA GLY A 105 6.31 -5.16 9.53
C GLY A 105 5.39 -6.24 10.04
N GLN A 106 4.80 -6.10 11.24
CA GLN A 106 3.76 -7.04 11.66
C GLN A 106 2.41 -6.67 11.03
N TYR A 107 2.06 -5.39 11.05
CA TYR A 107 0.81 -4.85 10.54
C TYR A 107 1.08 -3.67 9.61
N ALA A 108 0.46 -3.70 8.44
CA ALA A 108 0.42 -2.58 7.51
C ALA A 108 -1.04 -2.28 7.17
N ASP A 109 -1.49 -1.06 7.47
CA ASP A 109 -2.73 -0.49 6.95
C ASP A 109 -2.34 0.57 5.91
N ILE A 110 -2.73 0.35 4.66
CA ILE A 110 -2.29 1.17 3.53
C ILE A 110 -3.53 1.66 2.79
N SER A 111 -3.74 2.97 2.80
CA SER A 111 -4.81 3.63 2.07
C SER A 111 -4.23 4.57 1.01
N CYS A 112 -4.33 4.18 -0.26
CA CYS A 112 -3.79 4.91 -1.39
C CYS A 112 -4.90 5.34 -2.36
N SER A 113 -5.01 6.65 -2.60
CA SER A 113 -6.01 7.25 -3.49
C SER A 113 -5.38 7.88 -4.74
N SER A 114 -4.28 7.29 -5.23
CA SER A 114 -3.53 7.84 -6.36
C SER A 114 -4.07 7.40 -7.73
N GLN A 115 -3.55 8.05 -8.78
CA GLN A 115 -3.76 7.58 -10.15
C GLN A 115 -3.05 6.24 -10.38
N TYR A 116 -1.77 6.16 -9.99
CA TYR A 116 -0.95 4.95 -10.03
C TYR A 116 -0.42 4.62 -8.63
N ALA A 117 -0.65 3.39 -8.21
CA ALA A 117 -0.19 2.86 -6.93
C ALA A 117 0.56 1.54 -7.18
N ASP A 118 1.82 1.48 -6.77
CA ASP A 118 2.58 0.25 -6.62
C ASP A 118 2.76 -0.01 -5.12
N ILE A 119 2.15 -1.09 -4.61
CA ILE A 119 2.08 -1.36 -3.18
C ILE A 119 2.61 -2.76 -2.92
N SER A 120 3.68 -2.83 -2.13
CA SER A 120 4.28 -4.07 -1.66
C SER A 120 4.22 -4.19 -0.14
N SER A 121 3.78 -5.36 0.36
CA SER A 121 3.80 -5.66 1.79
C SER A 121 4.21 -7.11 2.08
N SER A 122 5.17 -7.30 2.97
CA SER A 122 5.69 -8.62 3.36
C SER A 122 5.44 -8.97 4.83
N GLY A 123 4.60 -8.20 5.51
CA GLY A 123 4.33 -8.36 6.94
C GLY A 123 3.41 -9.51 7.34
N GLN A 124 3.02 -9.63 8.61
CA GLN A 124 2.06 -10.66 9.01
C GLN A 124 0.66 -10.35 8.51
N TYR A 125 0.22 -9.10 8.64
CA TYR A 125 -1.09 -8.60 8.23
C TYR A 125 -0.93 -7.38 7.34
N ALA A 126 -1.63 -7.39 6.20
CA ALA A 126 -1.72 -6.25 5.32
C ALA A 126 -3.20 -5.98 5.01
N HIS A 127 -3.66 -4.77 5.32
CA HIS A 127 -4.91 -4.20 4.84
C HIS A 127 -4.56 -3.13 3.81
N ILE A 128 -5.08 -3.26 2.58
CA ILE A 128 -4.74 -2.37 1.47
C ILE A 128 -6.01 -1.88 0.79
N CYS A 129 -6.15 -0.56 0.67
CA CYS A 129 -7.15 0.13 -0.13
C CYS A 129 -6.44 0.91 -1.23
N SER A 130 -6.77 0.68 -2.51
CA SER A 130 -6.11 1.35 -3.64
C SER A 130 -7.05 1.92 -4.71
N GLY A 131 -6.54 2.94 -5.42
CA GLY A 131 -7.23 3.75 -6.42
C GLY A 131 -7.13 3.23 -7.87
N GLN A 132 -6.98 4.15 -8.83
CA GLN A 132 -7.35 3.93 -10.24
C GLN A 132 -6.56 2.84 -10.98
N TYR A 133 -5.23 2.86 -10.84
CA TYR A 133 -4.32 1.84 -11.36
C TYR A 133 -3.50 1.30 -10.21
N ALA A 134 -3.79 0.08 -9.79
CA ALA A 134 -3.13 -0.56 -8.66
C ALA A 134 -2.32 -1.77 -9.11
N ASP A 135 -1.05 -1.80 -8.77
CA ASP A 135 -0.23 -3.01 -8.68
C ASP A 135 -0.01 -3.31 -7.20
N ILE A 136 -0.46 -4.49 -6.76
CA ILE A 136 -0.46 -4.87 -5.34
C ILE A 136 0.22 -6.23 -5.18
N SER A 137 1.32 -6.27 -4.44
CA SER A 137 2.08 -7.48 -4.17
C SER A 137 2.19 -7.77 -2.66
N ILE A 138 1.63 -8.89 -2.20
CA ILE A 138 1.64 -9.26 -0.78
C ILE A 138 2.18 -10.67 -0.55
N SER A 139 3.19 -10.79 0.31
CA SER A 139 3.80 -12.08 0.71
C SER A 139 3.56 -12.46 2.18
N GLY A 140 2.67 -11.73 2.86
CA GLY A 140 2.34 -11.91 4.28
C GLY A 140 1.40 -13.07 4.61
N GLN A 141 1.10 -13.28 5.91
CA GLN A 141 0.20 -14.35 6.35
C GLN A 141 -1.28 -14.04 6.07
N PHE A 142 -1.68 -12.79 6.28
CA PHE A 142 -3.04 -12.30 6.10
C PHE A 142 -3.03 -11.10 5.15
N ALA A 143 -3.86 -11.16 4.12
CA ALA A 143 -4.05 -10.10 3.16
C ALA A 143 -5.54 -9.76 3.08
N ASP A 144 -5.90 -8.51 3.33
CA ASP A 144 -7.20 -7.95 3.00
C ASP A 144 -7.00 -6.80 2.00
N ILE A 145 -7.50 -6.99 0.78
CA ILE A 145 -7.23 -6.11 -0.35
C ILE A 145 -8.55 -5.61 -0.89
N SER A 146 -8.70 -4.29 -0.92
CA SER A 146 -9.76 -3.60 -1.64
C SER A 146 -9.16 -2.70 -2.71
N SER A 147 -9.62 -2.85 -3.95
CA SER A 147 -9.17 -2.02 -5.07
C SER A 147 -10.35 -1.66 -5.97
N SER A 148 -10.38 -0.41 -6.40
CA SER A 148 -11.43 0.10 -7.28
C SER A 148 -10.89 1.09 -8.30
N GLY A 149 -11.36 1.03 -9.55
CA GLY A 149 -10.93 1.96 -10.57
C GLY A 149 -10.93 1.38 -11.98
N GLN A 150 -9.81 1.59 -12.69
CA GLN A 150 -9.64 1.16 -14.07
C GLN A 150 -8.89 -0.16 -14.16
N TYR A 151 -7.79 -0.29 -13.42
CA TYR A 151 -6.91 -1.45 -13.48
C TYR A 151 -6.49 -1.90 -12.08
N ALA A 152 -6.53 -3.20 -11.84
CA ALA A 152 -5.94 -3.81 -10.66
C ALA A 152 -5.17 -5.07 -11.07
N ASP A 153 -3.87 -5.10 -10.81
CA ASP A 153 -3.05 -6.30 -10.77
C ASP A 153 -2.73 -6.64 -9.33
N ILE A 154 -3.09 -7.84 -8.90
CA ILE A 154 -2.97 -8.27 -7.51
C ILE A 154 -2.26 -9.61 -7.48
N SER A 155 -1.07 -9.63 -6.89
CA SER A 155 -0.28 -10.82 -6.64
C SER A 155 -0.17 -11.08 -5.13
N CYS A 156 -0.64 -12.22 -4.66
CA CYS A 156 -0.61 -12.52 -3.22
C CYS A 156 -0.36 -13.99 -2.90
N SER A 157 0.37 -14.26 -1.82
CA SER A 157 0.79 -15.63 -1.44
C SER A 157 0.55 -15.98 0.04
N GLY A 158 -0.46 -15.39 0.68
CA GLY A 158 -0.71 -15.55 2.12
C GLY A 158 -1.54 -16.75 2.56
N GLN A 159 -1.56 -17.06 3.84
CA GLN A 159 -2.40 -18.13 4.36
C GLN A 159 -3.90 -17.79 4.25
N TYR A 160 -4.27 -16.55 4.56
CA TYR A 160 -5.64 -16.04 4.47
C TYR A 160 -5.67 -14.82 3.56
N VAL A 161 -6.45 -14.90 2.50
CA VAL A 161 -6.50 -13.87 1.46
C VAL A 161 -7.95 -13.48 1.23
N HIS A 162 -8.27 -12.22 1.47
CA HIS A 162 -9.53 -11.60 1.14
C HIS A 162 -9.29 -10.52 0.09
N ILE A 163 -9.96 -10.64 -1.06
CA ILE A 163 -9.82 -9.68 -2.15
C ILE A 163 -11.21 -9.23 -2.58
N ILE A 164 -11.44 -7.92 -2.54
CA ILE A 164 -12.57 -7.24 -3.15
C ILE A 164 -12.04 -6.30 -4.23
N CYS A 165 -12.40 -6.54 -5.48
CA CYS A 165 -11.97 -5.70 -6.59
C CYS A 165 -13.15 -5.25 -7.44
N SER A 166 -13.24 -3.94 -7.69
CA SER A 166 -14.27 -3.32 -8.53
C SER A 166 -13.61 -2.44 -9.58
N SER A 167 -12.87 -3.05 -10.49
CA SER A 167 -12.10 -2.36 -11.53
C SER A 167 -12.47 -2.86 -12.93
N HIS A 168 -12.30 -2.04 -13.95
CA HIS A 168 -12.64 -2.43 -15.33
C HIS A 168 -11.81 -3.63 -15.82
N TYR A 169 -10.52 -3.62 -15.50
CA TYR A 169 -9.56 -4.69 -15.76
C TYR A 169 -9.02 -5.21 -14.45
N VAL A 170 -9.14 -6.52 -14.23
CA VAL A 170 -8.72 -7.19 -13.01
C VAL A 170 -7.85 -8.38 -13.38
N HIS A 171 -6.59 -8.35 -12.95
CA HIS A 171 -5.69 -9.49 -12.98
C HIS A 171 -5.37 -9.89 -11.53
N ILE A 172 -5.66 -11.14 -11.16
CA ILE A 172 -5.38 -11.64 -9.81
C ILE A 172 -4.59 -12.93 -9.92
N SER A 173 -3.39 -12.95 -9.33
CA SER A 173 -2.54 -14.13 -9.19
C SER A 173 -2.38 -14.47 -7.71
N ASN A 174 -3.06 -15.51 -7.26
CA ASN A 174 -3.10 -15.85 -5.85
C ASN A 174 -2.69 -17.30 -5.60
N SER A 175 -1.75 -17.50 -4.67
CA SER A 175 -1.32 -18.82 -4.20
C SER A 175 -1.71 -19.10 -2.74
N GLY A 176 -2.57 -18.27 -2.17
CA GLY A 176 -2.94 -18.33 -0.75
C GLY A 176 -3.94 -19.41 -0.35
N GLN A 177 -3.77 -20.02 0.83
CA GLN A 177 -4.49 -21.26 1.20
C GLN A 177 -5.99 -21.10 1.49
N TYR A 178 -6.41 -19.98 2.08
CA TYR A 178 -7.79 -19.70 2.43
C TYR A 178 -8.22 -18.40 1.77
N THR A 179 -8.69 -18.54 0.54
CA THR A 179 -9.04 -17.38 -0.28
C THR A 179 -10.53 -17.16 -0.33
N HIS A 180 -10.93 -15.90 -0.12
CA HIS A 180 -12.23 -15.36 -0.49
C HIS A 180 -12.03 -14.22 -1.49
N LEU A 181 -12.58 -14.37 -2.69
CA LEU A 181 -12.40 -13.42 -3.77
C LEU A 181 -13.76 -12.96 -4.29
N SER A 182 -13.94 -11.65 -4.34
CA SER A 182 -15.08 -10.98 -4.95
C SER A 182 -14.58 -9.95 -5.95
N SER A 183 -14.76 -10.20 -7.25
CA SER A 183 -14.37 -9.25 -8.28
C SER A 183 -15.51 -8.90 -9.22
N SER A 184 -15.58 -7.62 -9.58
CA SER A 184 -16.50 -7.08 -10.58
C SER A 184 -15.73 -6.19 -11.56
N GLY A 185 -16.01 -6.34 -12.85
CA GLY A 185 -15.23 -5.71 -13.91
C GLY A 185 -15.65 -6.16 -15.29
N GLN A 186 -15.14 -5.51 -16.34
CA GLN A 186 -15.41 -5.93 -17.72
C GLN A 186 -14.53 -7.13 -18.10
N TYR A 187 -13.25 -7.07 -17.72
CA TYR A 187 -12.24 -8.09 -18.02
C TYR A 187 -11.62 -8.59 -16.72
N ILE A 188 -11.88 -9.85 -16.40
CA ILE A 188 -11.37 -10.47 -15.18
C ILE A 188 -10.56 -11.71 -15.54
N HIS A 189 -9.30 -11.72 -15.13
CA HIS A 189 -8.39 -12.84 -15.26
C HIS A 189 -7.88 -13.26 -13.88
N ILE A 190 -8.13 -14.50 -13.48
CA ILE A 190 -7.74 -15.02 -12.17
C ILE A 190 -6.96 -16.32 -12.32
N LYS A 191 -5.75 -16.32 -11.76
CA LYS A 191 -4.89 -17.50 -11.58
C LYS A 191 -4.86 -17.86 -10.11
N GLN A 192 -5.37 -19.04 -9.75
CA GLN A 192 -5.35 -19.52 -8.37
C GLN A 192 -4.64 -20.87 -8.24
N TRP A 193 -3.65 -20.94 -7.34
CA TRP A 193 -2.73 -22.08 -7.19
C TRP A 193 -3.01 -22.94 -5.93
N SER A 194 -4.09 -22.65 -5.20
CA SER A 194 -4.35 -23.16 -3.84
C SER A 194 -5.86 -23.27 -3.52
N VAL A 195 -6.22 -23.97 -2.43
CA VAL A 195 -7.60 -24.26 -2.03
C VAL A 195 -8.44 -22.97 -1.93
N CYS A 196 -9.53 -22.87 -2.68
CA CYS A 196 -10.44 -21.72 -2.57
C CYS A 196 -11.68 -22.08 -1.75
N ARG A 197 -12.07 -21.22 -0.80
CA ARG A 197 -13.36 -21.41 -0.11
C ARG A 197 -14.51 -20.80 -0.90
N HIS A 198 -14.33 -19.63 -1.53
CA HIS A 198 -15.44 -18.95 -2.21
C HIS A 198 -14.97 -17.91 -3.23
N ILE A 199 -15.50 -18.01 -4.46
CA ILE A 199 -15.32 -17.02 -5.53
C ILE A 199 -16.70 -16.53 -5.97
N LYS A 200 -16.95 -15.22 -5.87
CA LYS A 200 -18.13 -14.54 -6.42
C LYS A 200 -17.69 -13.56 -7.52
N GLN A 201 -18.29 -13.65 -8.71
CA GLN A 201 -17.86 -12.85 -9.86
C GLN A 201 -19.03 -12.33 -10.69
N TRP A 202 -18.87 -11.10 -11.20
CA TRP A 202 -19.72 -10.46 -12.20
C TRP A 202 -18.84 -9.84 -13.30
N SER A 203 -18.87 -10.38 -14.52
CA SER A 203 -18.19 -9.75 -15.65
C SER A 203 -18.76 -10.12 -17.02
N VAL A 204 -18.40 -9.36 -18.06
CA VAL A 204 -18.78 -9.65 -19.44
C VAL A 204 -17.94 -10.81 -20.01
N CYS A 205 -16.63 -10.84 -19.69
CA CYS A 205 -15.69 -11.90 -20.07
C CYS A 205 -14.85 -12.37 -18.86
N THR A 206 -14.67 -13.69 -18.70
CA THR A 206 -13.89 -14.31 -17.61
C THR A 206 -12.92 -15.37 -18.15
N HIS A 207 -11.69 -15.39 -17.63
CA HIS A 207 -10.79 -16.55 -17.75
C HIS A 207 -10.26 -16.93 -16.36
N VAL A 208 -10.61 -18.13 -15.90
CA VAL A 208 -10.21 -18.67 -14.59
C VAL A 208 -9.46 -19.96 -14.83
N MET A 209 -8.19 -20.00 -14.44
CA MET A 209 -7.37 -21.22 -14.45
C MET A 209 -7.19 -21.70 -13.02
N GLN A 210 -7.68 -22.91 -12.71
CA GLN A 210 -7.74 -23.45 -11.35
C GLN A 210 -7.15 -24.86 -11.28
N TRP A 211 -6.32 -25.11 -10.26
CA TRP A 211 -5.57 -26.36 -10.11
C TRP A 211 -5.84 -27.11 -8.79
N SER A 212 -6.80 -26.66 -7.96
CA SER A 212 -7.19 -27.33 -6.71
C SER A 212 -8.67 -27.11 -6.35
N VAL A 213 -9.21 -27.78 -5.32
CA VAL A 213 -10.66 -27.86 -5.02
C VAL A 213 -11.26 -26.52 -4.53
N CYS A 214 -12.27 -26.00 -5.22
CA CYS A 214 -13.10 -24.86 -4.78
C CYS A 214 -14.40 -25.36 -4.12
N LYS A 215 -14.76 -24.83 -2.94
CA LYS A 215 -16.03 -25.22 -2.28
C LYS A 215 -17.27 -24.59 -2.92
N HIS A 216 -17.21 -23.33 -3.34
CA HIS A 216 -18.34 -22.63 -3.98
C HIS A 216 -17.85 -21.58 -4.99
N ILE A 217 -18.29 -21.70 -6.24
CA ILE A 217 -18.07 -20.70 -7.30
C ILE A 217 -19.44 -20.18 -7.75
N LYS A 218 -19.66 -18.86 -7.67
CA LYS A 218 -20.83 -18.19 -8.26
C LYS A 218 -20.36 -17.20 -9.32
N GLN A 219 -20.57 -17.55 -10.58
CA GLN A 219 -20.14 -16.79 -11.75
C GLN A 219 -21.35 -16.32 -12.55
N TRP A 220 -21.37 -15.04 -12.91
CA TRP A 220 -22.34 -14.44 -13.82
C TRP A 220 -21.56 -13.81 -14.98
N SER A 221 -21.56 -14.46 -16.15
CA SER A 221 -20.80 -14.02 -17.32
C SER A 221 -21.45 -14.38 -18.66
N VAL A 222 -21.30 -13.52 -19.67
CA VAL A 222 -21.88 -13.69 -21.02
C VAL A 222 -20.95 -14.45 -21.97
N CYS A 223 -19.64 -14.47 -21.74
CA CYS A 223 -18.66 -15.24 -22.52
C CYS A 223 -17.89 -16.25 -21.66
N ARG A 224 -17.82 -17.52 -22.09
CA ARG A 224 -17.03 -18.59 -21.42
C ARG A 224 -15.95 -19.17 -22.33
N HIS A 225 -14.71 -19.15 -21.85
CA HIS A 225 -13.75 -20.23 -22.07
C HIS A 225 -13.20 -20.66 -20.70
N ILE A 226 -13.46 -21.91 -20.35
CA ILE A 226 -12.89 -22.61 -19.19
C ILE A 226 -11.97 -23.67 -19.79
N LYS A 227 -10.68 -23.68 -19.43
CA LYS A 227 -9.76 -24.78 -19.70
C LYS A 227 -9.32 -25.39 -18.39
#